data_AF-A0A960IU76-F1
#
_entry.id   AF-A0A960IU76-F1
#
_cell.length_a   1.000
_cell.length_b   1.000
_cell.length_c   1.000
_cell.angle_alpha   90.00
_cell.angle_beta   90.00
_cell.angle_gamma   90.00
#
_symmetry.space_group_name_H-M   'P 1'
#
loop_
_entity.id
_entity.type
_entity.pdbx_description
1 polymer ?
#
loop_
_entity_poly.entity_id
_entity_poly.type
_entity_poly.pdbx_seq_one_letter_code
_entity_poly.pdbx_strand_id
1 'polypeptide(L)'
;MAFGQSNGYPATRSQMEELTELVHAAGHSDFRDARGPLGLTQRQAAGKFTRDEADAFIAELQAEVDSTEERADPSVPDPPARVRPARSSSSSALSRIPSETLAEELQHRGWIVVAP
;
A
#
# COMPACT_ATOMS: atom_id res chain seq x y z
N MET A 1 3.89 -4.45 -29.56
CA MET A 1 3.14 -4.24 -28.30
C MET A 1 3.75 -3.03 -27.60
N ALA A 2 3.07 -1.88 -27.58
CA ALA A 2 3.63 -0.63 -27.05
C ALA A 2 3.39 -0.51 -25.54
N PHE A 3 4.38 -0.94 -24.75
CA PHE A 3 4.39 -0.71 -23.31
C PHE A 3 4.75 0.76 -23.04
N GLY A 4 3.84 1.52 -22.43
CA GLY A 4 4.12 2.88 -21.93
C GLY A 4 3.29 4.03 -22.52
N GLN A 5 2.44 3.78 -23.51
CA GLN A 5 1.47 4.77 -23.99
C GLN A 5 0.26 4.72 -23.04
N SER A 6 0.08 5.72 -22.17
CA SER A 6 -1.17 5.92 -21.44
C SER A 6 -2.25 6.30 -22.45
N ASN A 7 -3.05 5.33 -22.85
CA ASN A 7 -4.13 5.55 -23.80
C ASN A 7 -5.32 6.15 -23.05
N GLY A 8 -5.29 7.47 -22.81
CA GLY A 8 -6.37 8.16 -22.09
C GLY A 8 -6.03 9.60 -21.74
N TYR A 9 -7.07 10.38 -21.44
CA TYR A 9 -6.92 11.72 -20.91
C TYR A 9 -6.24 11.66 -19.53
N PRO A 10 -5.40 12.65 -19.18
CA PRO A 10 -4.85 12.73 -17.83
C PRO A 10 -5.98 12.86 -16.80
N ALA A 11 -5.76 12.32 -15.59
CA ALA A 11 -6.69 12.50 -14.49
C ALA A 11 -6.91 14.00 -14.19
N THR A 12 -8.14 14.33 -13.82
CA THR A 12 -8.49 15.70 -13.45
C THR A 12 -7.93 16.05 -12.07
N ARG A 13 -7.81 17.34 -11.77
CA ARG A 13 -7.35 17.80 -10.46
C ARG A 13 -8.20 17.26 -9.31
N SER A 14 -9.53 17.26 -9.48
CA SER A 14 -10.47 16.74 -8.47
C SER A 14 -10.23 15.27 -8.18
N GLN A 15 -10.06 14.45 -9.22
CA GLN A 15 -9.76 13.02 -9.07
C GLN A 15 -8.41 12.79 -8.36
N MET A 16 -7.40 13.60 -8.66
CA MET A 16 -6.10 13.51 -7.99
C MET A 16 -6.16 13.92 -6.51
N GLU A 17 -6.96 14.92 -6.17
CA GLU A 17 -7.21 15.34 -4.78
C GLU A 17 -7.94 14.23 -4.01
N GLU A 18 -9.01 13.68 -4.57
CA GLU A 18 -9.77 12.57 -3.99
C GLU A 18 -8.92 11.31 -3.80
N LEU A 19 -8.11 10.93 -4.80
CA LEU A 19 -7.18 9.82 -4.68
C LEU A 19 -6.17 10.02 -3.56
N THR A 20 -5.67 11.25 -3.37
CA THR A 20 -4.70 11.53 -2.31
C THR A 20 -5.36 11.38 -0.94
N GLU A 21 -6.59 11.88 -0.80
CA GLU A 21 -7.37 11.75 0.43
C GLU A 21 -7.68 10.28 0.78
N LEU A 22 -8.11 9.49 -0.20
CA LEU A 22 -8.40 8.07 -0.01
C LEU A 22 -7.14 7.26 0.32
N VAL A 23 -6.01 7.57 -0.31
CA VAL A 23 -4.72 6.93 -0.01
C VAL A 23 -4.27 7.26 1.42
N HIS A 24 -4.48 8.50 1.88
CA HIS A 24 -4.21 8.88 3.27
C HIS A 24 -5.16 8.18 4.24
N ALA A 25 -6.45 8.08 3.91
CA ALA A 25 -7.44 7.37 4.72
C ALA A 25 -7.10 5.86 4.85
N ALA A 26 -6.55 5.26 3.79
CA ALA A 26 -6.02 3.91 3.80
C ALA A 26 -4.71 3.75 4.63
N GLY A 27 -4.17 4.84 5.18
CA GLY A 27 -2.99 4.83 6.05
C GLY A 27 -1.64 4.99 5.33
N HIS A 28 -1.65 5.36 4.04
CA HIS A 28 -0.45 5.61 3.26
C HIS A 28 -0.12 7.10 3.19
N SER A 29 1.18 7.47 3.22
CA SER A 29 1.56 8.89 3.17
C SER A 29 1.49 9.50 1.78
N ASP A 30 1.70 8.71 0.74
CA ASP A 30 1.77 9.15 -0.66
C ASP A 30 1.58 7.94 -1.61
N PHE A 31 1.34 8.20 -2.90
CA PHE A 31 1.27 7.15 -3.94
C PHE A 31 2.55 6.29 -4.05
N ARG A 32 3.70 6.81 -3.61
CA ARG A 32 4.95 6.02 -3.58
C ARG A 32 4.94 4.96 -2.48
N ASP A 33 4.41 5.31 -1.32
CA ASP A 33 4.30 4.39 -0.19
C ASP A 33 3.23 3.32 -0.47
N ALA A 34 2.09 3.78 -0.99
CA ALA A 34 1.00 2.94 -1.48
C ALA A 34 1.38 2.01 -2.65
N ARG A 35 2.53 2.20 -3.31
CA ARG A 35 2.86 1.48 -4.55
C ARG A 35 2.89 -0.03 -4.39
N GLY A 36 3.57 -0.52 -3.36
CA GLY A 36 3.66 -1.96 -3.10
C GLY A 36 2.32 -2.52 -2.62
N PRO A 37 1.75 -1.98 -1.53
CA PRO A 37 0.50 -2.44 -0.95
C PRO A 37 -0.70 -2.40 -1.91
N LEU A 38 -0.84 -1.32 -2.67
CA LEU A 38 -1.97 -1.08 -3.59
C LEU A 38 -1.63 -1.45 -5.05
N GLY A 39 -0.51 -2.14 -5.29
CA GLY A 39 -0.14 -2.63 -6.62
C GLY A 39 0.07 -1.55 -7.70
N LEU A 40 0.32 -0.29 -7.31
CA LEU A 40 0.46 0.81 -8.27
C LEU A 40 1.67 0.60 -9.19
N THR A 41 1.50 0.99 -10.44
CA THR A 41 2.62 1.07 -11.38
C THR A 41 3.59 2.18 -11.00
N GLN A 42 4.83 2.12 -11.50
CA GLN A 42 5.82 3.18 -11.28
C GLN A 42 5.33 4.56 -11.73
N ARG A 43 4.50 4.60 -12.78
CA ARG A 43 3.91 5.83 -13.32
C ARG A 43 2.87 6.40 -12.36
N GLN A 44 1.95 5.57 -11.88
CA GLN A 44 0.91 5.95 -10.91
C GLN A 44 1.52 6.37 -9.57
N ALA A 45 2.56 5.68 -9.10
CA ALA A 45 3.32 6.07 -7.93
C ALA A 45 4.04 7.44 -8.07
N ALA A 46 4.20 7.93 -9.31
CA ALA A 46 4.66 9.29 -9.60
C ALA A 46 3.50 10.30 -9.75
N GLY A 47 2.27 9.94 -9.38
CA GLY A 47 1.07 10.77 -9.48
C GLY A 47 0.52 10.90 -10.90
N LYS A 48 0.89 10.01 -11.82
CA LYS A 48 0.49 10.09 -13.23
C LYS A 48 -0.58 9.03 -13.54
N PHE A 49 -1.83 9.41 -13.30
CA PHE A 49 -3.01 8.61 -13.61
C PHE A 49 -3.69 9.11 -14.89
N THR A 50 -4.30 8.21 -15.64
CA THR A 50 -5.34 8.59 -16.60
C THR A 50 -6.67 8.78 -15.88
N ARG A 51 -7.63 9.43 -16.54
CA ARG A 51 -8.99 9.62 -15.99
C ARG A 51 -9.63 8.28 -15.60
N ASP A 52 -9.63 7.32 -16.51
CA ASP A 52 -10.25 6.01 -16.28
C ASP A 52 -9.52 5.21 -15.19
N GLU A 53 -8.19 5.32 -15.11
CA GLU A 53 -7.41 4.69 -14.03
C GLU A 53 -7.73 5.32 -12.68
N ALA A 54 -7.90 6.64 -12.62
CA ALA A 54 -8.25 7.32 -11.39
C ALA A 54 -9.66 6.93 -10.92
N ASP A 55 -10.65 6.94 -11.82
CA ASP A 55 -12.03 6.56 -11.50
C ASP A 55 -12.12 5.11 -11.00
N ALA A 56 -11.42 4.18 -11.64
CA ALA A 56 -11.37 2.79 -11.21
C ALA A 56 -10.74 2.62 -9.82
N PHE A 57 -9.64 3.33 -9.56
CA PHE A 57 -8.90 3.21 -8.30
C PHE A 57 -9.63 3.90 -7.14
N ILE A 58 -10.30 5.03 -7.39
CA ILE A 58 -11.20 5.67 -6.41
C ILE A 58 -12.29 4.69 -5.96
N ALA A 59 -12.95 4.02 -6.92
CA ALA A 59 -14.02 3.06 -6.61
C ALA A 59 -13.52 1.86 -5.77
N GLU A 60 -12.32 1.36 -6.07
CA GLU A 60 -11.69 0.27 -5.30
C GLU A 60 -11.36 0.70 -3.86
N LEU A 61 -10.77 1.89 -3.68
CA LEU A 61 -10.43 2.41 -2.36
C LEU A 61 -11.68 2.72 -1.52
N GLN A 62 -12.71 3.28 -2.13
CA GLN A 62 -13.98 3.53 -1.44
C GLN A 62 -14.62 2.21 -0.95
N ALA A 63 -14.58 1.15 -1.76
CA ALA A 63 -15.10 -0.16 -1.38
C ALA A 63 -14.32 -0.78 -0.19
N GLU A 64 -12.99 -0.59 -0.14
CA GLU A 64 -12.16 -1.09 0.96
C GLU A 64 -12.37 -0.29 2.25
N VAL A 65 -12.55 1.03 2.15
CA VAL A 65 -12.89 1.88 3.30
C VAL A 65 -14.25 1.49 3.87
N ASP A 66 -15.28 1.38 3.03
CA ASP A 66 -16.64 0.99 3.45
C ASP A 66 -16.63 -0.41 4.11
N SER A 67 -15.86 -1.35 3.55
CA SER A 67 -15.65 -2.69 4.12
C SER A 67 -14.89 -2.69 5.46
N THR A 68 -14.01 -1.71 5.68
CA THR A 68 -13.25 -1.53 6.92
C THR A 68 -14.11 -0.87 7.99
N GLU A 69 -14.94 0.10 7.61
CA GLU A 69 -15.88 0.79 8.51
C GLU A 69 -16.96 -0.15 9.06
N GLU A 70 -17.42 -1.14 8.26
CA GLU A 70 -18.37 -2.15 8.75
C GLU A 70 -17.79 -3.11 9.80
N ARG A 71 -16.45 -3.13 10.00
CA ARG A 71 -15.77 -3.87 11.07
C ARG A 71 -15.34 -3.02 12.27
N ALA A 72 -15.50 -1.70 12.22
CA ALA A 72 -15.00 -0.79 13.25
C ALA A 72 -16.15 -0.26 14.12
N ASP A 73 -16.29 -0.82 15.33
CA ASP A 73 -16.99 -0.17 16.45
C ASP A 73 -16.45 1.26 16.66
N PRO A 74 -17.30 2.26 16.99
CA PRO A 74 -16.91 3.66 16.96
C PRO A 74 -16.13 4.03 18.23
N SER A 75 -14.82 4.26 18.11
CA SER A 75 -14.08 5.00 19.13
C SER A 75 -12.95 5.86 18.54
N VAL A 76 -13.33 7.13 18.35
CA VAL A 76 -12.57 8.39 18.52
C VAL A 76 -11.28 8.60 17.69
N PRO A 77 -11.15 9.74 16.97
CA PRO A 77 -9.91 10.10 16.28
C PRO A 77 -8.88 10.71 17.24
N ASP A 78 -7.66 10.16 17.24
CA ASP A 78 -6.48 10.73 17.91
C ASP A 78 -5.58 11.43 16.85
N PRO A 79 -5.01 12.61 17.11
CA PRO A 79 -4.17 13.35 16.16
C PRO A 79 -2.87 12.63 15.78
N PRO A 80 -2.21 12.97 14.65
CA PRO A 80 -1.17 12.14 14.05
C PRO A 80 0.11 12.18 14.89
N ALA A 81 0.30 11.15 15.71
CA ALA A 81 1.59 10.81 16.27
C ALA A 81 2.54 10.49 15.10
N ARG A 82 3.65 11.20 15.04
CA ARG A 82 4.80 11.00 14.13
C ARG A 82 5.13 9.51 14.01
N VAL A 83 4.60 8.84 12.98
CA VAL A 83 4.79 7.40 12.78
C VAL A 83 6.19 7.19 12.20
N ARG A 84 7.08 6.67 13.05
CA ARG A 84 8.35 6.07 12.66
C ARG A 84 8.08 5.03 11.56
N PRO A 85 8.96 4.87 10.54
CA PRO A 85 8.66 4.05 9.37
C PRO A 85 8.17 2.68 9.79
N ALA A 86 6.90 2.40 9.47
CA ALA A 86 6.29 1.11 9.72
C ALA A 86 7.08 0.08 8.91
N ARG A 87 7.78 -0.82 9.61
CA ARG A 87 8.37 -1.98 8.97
C ARG A 87 7.24 -2.69 8.24
N SER A 88 7.42 -2.91 6.95
CA SER A 88 6.43 -3.53 6.04
C SER A 88 5.69 -4.67 6.73
N SER A 89 4.39 -4.83 6.48
CA SER A 89 3.51 -5.81 7.14
C SER A 89 4.08 -7.25 7.15
N SER A 90 4.91 -7.59 6.16
CA SER A 90 5.71 -8.82 6.09
C SER A 90 6.75 -8.96 7.21
N SER A 91 7.38 -7.88 7.65
CA SER A 91 8.31 -7.86 8.78
C SER A 91 7.60 -8.15 10.12
N SER A 92 6.35 -7.71 10.28
CA SER A 92 5.54 -8.03 11.47
C SER A 92 5.16 -9.51 11.52
N ALA A 93 4.79 -10.09 10.37
CA ALA A 93 4.51 -11.53 10.26
C ALA A 93 5.77 -12.38 10.56
N LEU A 94 6.93 -12.00 10.02
CA LEU A 94 8.21 -12.68 10.30
C LEU A 94 8.66 -12.53 11.76
N SER A 95 8.30 -11.43 12.44
CA SER A 95 8.64 -11.22 13.86
C SER A 95 7.90 -12.15 14.82
N ARG A 96 6.81 -12.80 14.36
CA ARG A 96 6.05 -13.78 15.15
C ARG A 96 6.63 -15.19 15.04
N ILE A 97 7.51 -15.44 14.07
CA ILE A 97 8.15 -16.74 13.87
C ILE A 97 9.44 -16.78 14.69
N PRO A 98 9.68 -17.84 15.49
CA PRO A 98 10.95 -18.00 16.22
C PRO A 98 12.14 -18.01 15.27
N SER A 99 13.22 -17.35 15.66
CA SER A 99 14.44 -17.25 14.85
C SER A 99 15.08 -18.61 14.54
N GLU A 100 14.96 -19.58 15.45
CA GLU A 100 15.49 -20.93 15.27
C GLU A 100 14.76 -21.67 14.15
N THR A 101 13.42 -21.62 14.15
CA THR A 101 12.59 -22.21 13.09
C THR A 101 12.84 -21.54 11.74
N LEU A 102 13.02 -20.22 11.73
CA LEU A 102 13.37 -19.49 10.51
C LEU A 102 14.77 -19.92 9.99
N ALA A 103 15.72 -20.13 10.89
CA ALA A 103 17.07 -20.56 10.52
C ALA A 103 17.10 -21.98 9.94
N GLU A 104 16.35 -22.91 10.53
CA GLU A 104 16.20 -24.28 10.02
C GLU A 104 15.58 -24.30 8.62
N GLU A 105 14.53 -23.52 8.39
CA GLU A 105 13.87 -23.42 7.07
C GLU A 105 14.81 -22.84 6.00
N LEU A 106 15.61 -21.83 6.35
CA LEU A 106 16.61 -21.27 5.43
C LEU A 106 17.69 -22.30 5.10
N GLN A 107 18.18 -23.05 6.09
CA GLN A 107 19.15 -24.13 5.89
C GLN A 107 18.59 -25.28 5.05
N HIS A 108 17.35 -25.70 5.29
CA HIS A 108 16.69 -26.74 4.50
C HIS A 108 16.54 -26.35 3.02
N ARG A 109 16.39 -25.05 2.76
CA ARG A 109 16.36 -24.47 1.40
C ARG A 109 17.74 -24.21 0.81
N GLY A 110 18.81 -24.67 1.46
CA GLY A 110 20.18 -24.56 0.98
C GLY A 110 20.87 -23.23 1.27
N TRP A 111 20.31 -22.39 2.14
CA TRP A 111 20.95 -21.14 2.56
C TRP A 111 21.81 -21.35 3.81
N ILE A 112 22.97 -20.70 3.87
CA ILE A 112 23.82 -20.73 5.07
C ILE A 112 23.41 -19.57 5.98
N VAL A 113 23.01 -19.89 7.22
CA VAL A 113 22.64 -18.91 8.24
C VAL A 113 23.82 -18.68 9.19
N VAL A 114 24.21 -17.43 9.38
CA VAL A 114 25.25 -17.02 10.34
C VAL A 114 24.58 -16.11 11.38
N ALA A 115 24.78 -16.40 12.66
CA ALA A 115 24.32 -15.53 13.73
C ALA A 115 25.06 -14.18 13.64
N PRO A 116 24.38 -13.04 13.83
CA PRO A 116 25.00 -11.72 13.76
C PRO A 116 26.09 -11.52 14.82
#